data_AF-A0A3D0I8P4-F1
#
_entry.id   AF-A0A3D0I8P4-F1
#
_cell.length_a   1.000
_cell.length_b   1.000
_cell.length_c   1.000
_cell.angle_alpha   90.00
_cell.angle_beta   90.00
_cell.angle_gamma   90.00
#
_symmetry.space_group_name_H-M   'P 1'
#
loop_
_entity.id
_entity.type
_entity.pdbx_description
1 polymer ?
#
loop_
_entity_poly.entity_id
_entity_poly.type
_entity_poly.pdbx_seq_one_letter_code
_entity_poly.pdbx_strand_id
1 'polypeptide(L)'
;MLARYFSFVIAKRWWVIALYALFLLPSAWLAAQVRQDNSIDRLIVAGDPDNVAMREFQQVFGAGEYALLLAQAHDPFAPKVLGEIDRIEQAIEAIPGASVNSALSVFR
;
A
#
# COMPACT_ATOMS: atom_id res chain seq x y z
N MET A 1 35.12 -30.32 -20.71
CA MET A 1 33.91 -30.87 -20.04
C MET A 1 32.70 -29.94 -20.12
N LEU A 2 32.86 -28.62 -19.89
CA LEU A 2 31.76 -27.63 -20.01
C LEU A 2 31.08 -27.60 -21.38
N ALA A 3 31.86 -27.63 -22.47
CA ALA A 3 31.30 -27.54 -23.83
C ALA A 3 30.25 -28.63 -24.14
N ARG A 4 30.50 -29.86 -23.69
CA ARG A 4 29.58 -31.00 -23.90
C ARG A 4 28.30 -30.88 -23.06
N TYR A 5 28.40 -30.29 -21.88
CA TYR A 5 27.26 -29.97 -21.03
C TYR A 5 26.40 -28.87 -21.65
N PHE A 6 27.00 -27.79 -22.15
CA PHE A 6 26.27 -26.74 -22.87
C PHE A 6 25.57 -27.27 -24.14
N SER A 7 26.23 -28.13 -24.91
CA SER A 7 25.59 -28.76 -26.08
C SER A 7 24.36 -29.59 -25.71
N PHE A 8 24.39 -30.29 -24.57
CA PHE A 8 23.25 -31.05 -24.05
C PHE A 8 22.09 -30.13 -23.62
N VAL A 9 22.41 -29.05 -22.90
CA VAL A 9 21.43 -28.02 -22.47
C VAL A 9 20.77 -27.37 -23.69
N ILE A 10 21.55 -27.03 -24.73
CA ILE A 10 21.05 -26.45 -25.99
C ILE A 10 20.19 -27.46 -26.76
N ALA A 11 20.59 -28.74 -26.81
CA ALA A 11 19.80 -29.78 -27.45
C ALA A 11 18.44 -29.99 -26.78
N LYS A 12 18.34 -29.72 -25.46
CA LYS A 12 17.10 -29.78 -24.67
C LYS A 12 16.53 -28.40 -24.35
N ARG A 13 16.86 -27.37 -25.14
CA ARG A 13 16.45 -25.96 -24.90
C ARG A 13 14.98 -25.76 -24.54
N TRP A 14 14.08 -26.50 -25.18
CA TRP A 14 12.64 -26.40 -24.89
C TRP A 14 12.27 -26.92 -23.50
N TRP A 15 12.92 -27.96 -22.99
CA TRP A 15 12.74 -28.44 -21.63
C TRP A 15 13.28 -27.45 -20.60
N VAL A 16 14.40 -26.80 -20.91
CA VAL A 16 14.98 -25.75 -20.06
C VAL A 16 14.03 -24.56 -19.99
N ILE A 17 13.52 -24.10 -21.14
CA ILE A 17 12.53 -23.01 -21.21
C ILE A 17 11.25 -23.40 -20.46
N ALA A 18 10.74 -24.61 -20.65
CA ALA A 18 9.53 -25.07 -19.96
C ALA A 18 9.72 -25.11 -18.44
N LEU A 19 10.88 -25.58 -17.97
CA LEU A 19 11.21 -25.59 -16.55
C LEU A 19 11.30 -24.16 -15.99
N TYR A 20 11.97 -23.26 -16.70
CA TYR A 20 12.02 -21.84 -16.32
C TYR A 20 10.63 -21.22 -16.28
N ALA A 21 9.79 -21.45 -17.29
CA ALA A 21 8.43 -20.92 -17.32
C ALA A 21 7.60 -21.49 -16.16
N LEU A 22 7.74 -22.78 -15.86
CA LEU A 22 7.05 -23.45 -14.75
C LEU A 22 7.39 -22.83 -13.40
N PHE A 23 8.62 -22.37 -13.17
CA PHE A 23 8.99 -21.70 -11.93
C PHE A 23 8.75 -20.19 -11.96
N LEU A 24 9.01 -19.54 -13.09
CA LEU A 24 8.96 -18.09 -13.22
C LEU A 24 7.52 -17.57 -13.11
N LEU A 25 6.55 -18.23 -13.74
CA LEU A 25 5.15 -17.82 -13.69
C LEU A 25 4.58 -17.81 -12.26
N PRO A 26 4.63 -18.91 -11.48
CA PRO A 26 4.14 -18.89 -10.11
C PRO A 26 4.97 -17.98 -9.22
N SER A 27 6.29 -17.89 -9.42
CA SER A 27 7.14 -16.96 -8.64
C SER A 27 6.75 -15.51 -8.88
N ALA A 28 6.51 -15.11 -10.13
CA ALA A 28 6.04 -13.77 -10.46
C ALA A 28 4.65 -13.49 -9.88
N TRP A 29 3.75 -14.47 -9.94
CA TRP A 29 2.41 -14.35 -9.37
C TRP A 29 2.43 -14.21 -7.84
N LEU A 30 3.28 -14.97 -7.15
CA LEU A 30 3.47 -14.85 -5.70
C LEU A 30 4.16 -13.54 -5.33
N ALA A 31 5.19 -13.14 -6.08
CA ALA A 31 5.88 -11.86 -5.85
C ALA A 31 4.93 -10.67 -5.99
N ALA A 32 3.99 -10.72 -6.94
CA ALA A 32 2.98 -9.68 -7.11
C ALA A 32 1.98 -9.58 -5.93
N GLN A 33 1.83 -10.64 -5.13
CA GLN A 33 0.99 -10.63 -3.92
C GLN A 33 1.72 -10.12 -2.68
N VAL A 34 3.05 -9.96 -2.73
CA VAL A 34 3.82 -9.44 -1.61
C VAL A 34 3.44 -7.99 -1.39
N ARG A 35 2.70 -7.72 -0.29
CA ARG A 35 2.40 -6.36 0.13
C ARG A 35 3.72 -5.65 0.47
N GLN A 36 3.95 -4.51 -0.18
CA GLN A 36 5.07 -3.63 0.17
C GLN A 36 4.77 -2.96 1.50
N ASP A 37 5.18 -3.60 2.59
CA ASP A 37 5.20 -3.00 3.91
C ASP A 37 6.53 -2.25 4.08
N ASN A 38 6.53 -0.98 3.69
CA ASN A 38 7.69 -0.08 3.79
C ASN A 38 7.71 0.69 5.12
N SER A 39 6.96 0.23 6.12
CA SER A 39 6.95 0.89 7.43
C SER A 39 8.32 0.78 8.11
N ILE A 40 8.79 1.90 8.65
CA ILE A 40 10.01 1.94 9.49
C ILE A 40 9.81 1.09 10.74
N ASP A 41 8.56 0.89 11.17
CA ASP A 41 8.16 0.11 12.35
C ASP A 41 8.65 -1.34 12.31
N ARG A 42 8.88 -1.92 11.13
CA ARG A 42 9.48 -3.27 10.99
C ARG A 42 10.95 -3.34 11.38
N LEU A 43 11.63 -2.21 11.47
CA LEU A 43 13.01 -2.11 11.96
C LEU A 43 13.07 -2.04 13.49
N ILE A 44 11.93 -1.82 14.15
CA ILE A 44 11.83 -1.76 15.62
C ILE A 44 11.69 -3.18 16.15
N VAL A 45 12.43 -3.51 17.21
CA VAL A 45 12.37 -4.83 17.85
C VAL A 45 10.93 -5.07 18.35
N ALA A 46 10.33 -6.18 17.94
CA ALA A 46 8.91 -6.44 18.21
C ALA A 46 8.57 -6.61 19.70
N GLY A 47 9.57 -6.90 20.54
CA GLY A 47 9.44 -7.03 21.99
C GLY A 47 9.88 -5.80 22.79
N ASP A 48 10.19 -4.68 22.13
CA ASP A 48 10.53 -3.45 22.82
C ASP A 48 9.29 -2.91 23.56
N PRO A 49 9.37 -2.64 24.89
CA PRO A 49 8.25 -2.08 25.65
C PRO A 49 7.71 -0.78 25.06
N ASP A 50 8.54 0.03 24.40
CA ASP A 50 8.09 1.29 23.76
C ASP A 50 7.24 1.01 22.52
N ASN A 51 7.54 -0.06 21.77
CA ASN A 51 6.76 -0.49 20.60
C ASN A 51 5.38 -1.07 21.03
N VAL A 52 5.35 -1.79 22.15
CA VAL A 52 4.09 -2.30 22.73
C VAL A 52 3.20 -1.14 23.17
N ALA A 53 3.76 -0.18 23.92
CA ALA A 53 3.02 1.00 24.37
C ALA A 53 2.51 1.86 23.18
N MET A 54 3.33 2.03 22.14
CA MET A 54 2.93 2.72 20.91
C MET A 54 1.77 2.02 20.21
N ARG A 55 1.79 0.68 20.10
CA ARG A 55 0.69 -0.09 19.48
C ARG A 55 -0.59 -0.02 20.30
N GLU A 56 -0.50 -0.09 21.63
CA GLU A 56 -1.66 0.09 22.51
C GLU A 56 -2.26 1.48 22.35
N PHE A 57 -1.43 2.52 22.28
CA PHE A 57 -1.87 3.89 22.00
C PHE A 57 -2.54 3.99 20.61
N GLN A 58 -1.92 3.43 19.57
CA GLN A 58 -2.46 3.40 18.21
C GLN A 58 -3.78 2.63 18.09
N GLN A 59 -4.03 1.61 18.92
CA GLN A 59 -5.33 0.91 18.94
C GLN A 59 -6.45 1.79 19.50
N VAL A 60 -6.13 2.66 20.46
CA VAL A 60 -7.10 3.55 21.11
C VAL A 60 -7.33 4.82 20.29
N PHE A 61 -6.28 5.37 19.69
CA PHE A 61 -6.32 6.66 18.98
C PHE A 61 -6.29 6.54 17.45
N GLY A 62 -6.14 5.31 16.92
CA GLY A 62 -6.05 5.01 15.49
C GLY A 62 -4.61 4.99 14.98
N ALA A 63 -4.21 3.86 14.36
CA ALA A 63 -2.94 3.67 13.66
C ALA A 63 -3.01 4.12 12.19
N GLY A 64 -3.87 5.08 11.88
CA GLY A 64 -4.29 5.32 10.50
C GLY A 64 -3.20 6.00 9.70
N GLU A 65 -2.70 5.35 8.65
CA GLU A 65 -2.12 6.07 7.52
C GLU A 65 -3.12 7.17 7.11
N TYR A 66 -2.72 8.43 7.28
CA TYR A 66 -3.56 9.57 6.94
C TYR A 66 -3.06 10.22 5.65
N ALA A 67 -3.99 10.48 4.74
CA ALA A 67 -3.73 11.31 3.57
C ALA A 67 -4.23 12.73 3.86
N LEU A 68 -3.35 13.72 3.76
CA LEU A 68 -3.73 15.12 3.87
C LEU A 68 -4.13 15.66 2.49
N LEU A 69 -5.41 15.98 2.34
CA LEU A 69 -5.93 16.64 1.14
C LEU A 69 -6.02 18.14 1.38
N LEU A 70 -5.35 18.92 0.52
CA LEU A 70 -5.36 20.39 0.58
C LEU A 70 -6.03 20.94 -0.67
N ALA A 71 -7.11 21.70 -0.47
CA ALA A 71 -7.80 22.42 -1.54
C ALA A 71 -7.52 23.91 -1.43
N GLN A 72 -7.15 24.55 -2.55
CA GLN A 72 -6.89 25.99 -2.61
C GLN A 72 -8.00 26.70 -3.39
N ALA A 73 -8.58 27.73 -2.78
CA ALA A 73 -9.58 28.60 -3.40
C ALA A 73 -9.33 30.06 -3.01
N HIS A 74 -9.78 30.98 -3.86
CA HIS A 74 -9.66 32.42 -3.59
C HIS A 74 -10.56 32.87 -2.43
N ASP A 75 -11.78 32.31 -2.36
CA ASP A 75 -12.68 32.40 -1.21
C ASP A 75 -13.08 30.97 -0.78
N PRO A 76 -12.47 30.41 0.28
CA PRO A 76 -12.75 29.06 0.75
C PRO A 76 -14.18 28.87 1.26
N PHE A 77 -14.84 29.95 1.68
CA PHE A 77 -16.19 29.92 2.25
C PHE A 77 -17.28 30.18 1.22
N ALA A 78 -16.90 30.40 -0.05
CA ALA A 78 -17.86 30.55 -1.13
C ALA A 78 -18.73 29.27 -1.21
N PRO A 79 -20.07 29.38 -1.34
CA PRO A 79 -20.98 28.23 -1.33
C PRO A 79 -20.63 27.15 -2.35
N LYS A 80 -20.09 27.57 -3.50
CA LYS A 80 -19.62 26.64 -4.55
C LYS A 80 -18.43 25.80 -4.08
N VAL A 81 -17.47 26.40 -3.38
CA VAL A 81 -16.27 25.69 -2.88
C VAL A 81 -16.68 24.70 -1.80
N LEU A 82 -17.53 25.12 -0.87
CA LEU A 82 -18.08 24.24 0.17
C LEU A 82 -18.80 23.02 -0.43
N GLY A 83 -19.62 23.24 -1.47
CA GLY A 83 -20.30 22.16 -2.17
C GLY A 83 -19.37 21.17 -2.89
N GLU A 84 -18.20 21.61 -3.37
CA GLU A 84 -17.19 20.70 -3.92
C GLU A 84 -16.46 19.92 -2.82
N ILE A 85 -16.18 20.54 -1.67
CA ILE A 85 -15.58 19.83 -0.52
C ILE A 85 -16.54 18.77 0.02
N ASP A 86 -17.83 19.09 0.19
CA ASP A 86 -18.85 18.13 0.62
C ASP A 86 -18.92 16.90 -0.31
N ARG A 87 -18.78 17.10 -1.62
CA ARG A 87 -18.73 15.98 -2.59
C ARG A 87 -17.49 15.12 -2.42
N ILE A 88 -16.33 15.73 -2.15
CA ILE A 88 -15.08 15.01 -1.90
C ILE A 88 -15.22 14.17 -0.62
N GLU A 89 -15.78 14.73 0.45
CA GLU A 89 -16.03 14.01 1.69
C GLU A 89 -16.94 12.79 1.48
N GLN A 90 -18.08 12.98 0.81
CA GLN A 90 -19.00 11.87 0.48
C GLN A 90 -18.35 10.79 -0.38
N ALA A 91 -17.49 11.18 -1.33
CA ALA A 91 -16.76 10.24 -2.16
C ALA A 91 -15.74 9.41 -1.36
N ILE A 92 -15.12 10.01 -0.34
CA ILE A 92 -14.17 9.31 0.55
C ILE A 92 -14.93 8.38 1.51
N GLU A 93 -16.06 8.80 2.07
CA GLU A 93 -16.89 7.96 2.95
C GLU A 93 -17.47 6.73 2.23
N ALA A 94 -17.65 6.81 0.92
CA ALA A 94 -18.06 5.67 0.11
C ALA A 94 -16.97 4.59 -0.02
N ILE A 95 -15.72 4.87 0.35
CA ILE A 95 -14.61 3.91 0.31
C ILE A 95 -14.64 3.07 1.60
N PRO A 96 -14.80 1.73 1.50
CA PRO A 96 -14.85 0.86 2.67
C PRO A 96 -13.58 0.99 3.54
N GLY A 97 -13.76 1.36 4.80
CA GLY A 97 -12.66 1.49 5.76
C GLY A 97 -11.94 2.84 5.74
N ALA A 98 -12.35 3.80 4.92
CA ALA A 98 -11.87 5.17 4.98
C ALA A 98 -12.77 6.03 5.88
N SER A 99 -12.17 6.94 6.63
CA SER A 99 -12.88 7.99 7.35
C SER A 99 -12.31 9.35 6.93
N VAL A 100 -13.18 10.35 6.84
CA VAL A 100 -12.79 11.72 6.47
C VAL A 100 -13.07 12.64 7.65
N ASN A 101 -12.13 13.55 7.92
CA ASN A 101 -12.30 14.63 8.86
C ASN A 101 -11.80 15.91 8.18
N SER A 102 -12.58 16.99 8.23
CA SER A 102 -12.21 18.27 7.64
C SER A 102 -12.43 19.42 8.61
N ALA A 103 -11.86 20.59 8.30
CA ALA A 103 -12.16 21.78 9.08
C ALA A 103 -13.66 22.13 9.06
N LEU A 104 -14.36 21.82 7.95
CA LEU A 104 -15.80 22.08 7.81
C LEU A 104 -16.65 21.16 8.67
N SER A 105 -16.25 19.89 8.81
CA SER A 105 -16.95 18.92 9.65
C SER A 105 -16.81 19.21 11.15
N VAL A 106 -15.77 19.96 11.56
CA VAL A 106 -15.54 20.36 12.96
C VAL A 106 -16.44 21.54 13.39
N PHE A 107 -16.83 22.41 12.45
CA PHE A 107 -17.68 23.58 12.73
C PHE A 107 -19.17 23.32 12.52
N ARG A 108 -19.57 22.08 12.25
CA ARG A 108 -20.95 21.65 12.01
C ARG A 108 -21.46 20.80 13.17
#